data_AF-D6RBP6-F1
#
_entry.id   AF-D6RBP6-F1
#
_cell.length_a   1.000
_cell.length_b   1.000
_cell.length_c   1.000
_cell.angle_alpha   90.00
_cell.angle_beta   90.00
_cell.angle_gamma   90.00
#
_symmetry.space_group_name_H-M   'P 1'
#
loop_
_entity.id
_entity.type
_entity.pdbx_description
1 polymer ?
#
loop_
_entity_poly.entity_id
_entity_poly.type
_entity_poly.pdbx_seq_one_letter_code
_entity_poly.pdbx_strand_id
1 'polypeptide(L)'
;MTAEDSTAAMSSDSAAGSSAKVPEGVAGAPNEAALLALMERTGYSMVQENGQRKYGGPPPGWEGPHPQRGCEVFVGKIPRDVYEDELVPVFEAVGRIYELRLMMDFDGKNRGY
;
A
#
# COMPACT_ATOMS: atom_id res chain seq x y z
N MET A 1 21.42 -48.32 2.86
CA MET A 1 22.35 -47.45 3.62
C MET A 1 22.73 -46.30 2.69
N THR A 2 22.07 -45.13 2.76
CA THR A 2 22.41 -43.93 3.59
C THR A 2 23.83 -43.42 3.27
N ALA A 3 24.14 -42.16 2.95
CA ALA A 3 23.54 -40.83 3.16
C ALA A 3 24.09 -39.86 2.07
N GLU A 4 23.34 -38.88 1.54
CA GLU A 4 23.28 -37.43 1.90
C GLU A 4 24.55 -36.59 1.68
N ASP A 5 24.32 -35.29 1.40
CA ASP A 5 25.25 -34.14 1.30
C ASP A 5 25.54 -33.65 -0.15
N SER A 6 25.36 -32.39 -0.57
CA SER A 6 24.99 -31.15 0.12
C SER A 6 24.43 -30.13 -0.90
N THR A 7 23.45 -29.33 -0.47
CA THR A 7 22.91 -28.16 -1.19
C THR A 7 23.71 -26.93 -0.79
N ALA A 8 24.24 -26.19 -1.77
CA ALA A 8 24.75 -24.83 -1.57
C ALA A 8 23.97 -23.86 -2.47
N ALA A 9 22.87 -23.32 -1.94
CA ALA A 9 22.18 -22.19 -2.55
C ALA A 9 22.80 -20.90 -2.01
N MET A 10 23.29 -20.07 -2.92
CA MET A 10 23.98 -18.82 -2.62
C MET A 10 22.92 -17.73 -2.56
N SER A 11 22.57 -17.28 -1.36
CA SER A 11 21.66 -16.15 -1.16
C SER A 11 22.42 -14.85 -1.44
N SER A 12 22.19 -14.27 -2.61
CA SER A 12 22.57 -12.89 -2.90
C SER A 12 21.46 -11.97 -2.41
N ASP A 13 21.69 -11.42 -1.23
CA ASP A 13 20.94 -10.32 -0.66
C ASP A 13 21.02 -9.11 -1.60
N SER A 14 19.87 -8.60 -2.03
CA SER A 14 19.78 -7.37 -2.82
C SER A 14 18.84 -6.42 -2.10
N ALA A 15 19.38 -5.76 -1.09
CA ALA A 15 18.84 -4.52 -0.54
C ALA A 15 18.86 -3.43 -1.62
N ALA A 16 17.80 -3.34 -2.41
CA ALA A 16 17.55 -2.23 -3.31
C ALA A 16 16.86 -1.10 -2.54
N GLY A 17 17.67 -0.27 -1.87
CA GLY A 17 17.26 1.06 -1.45
C GLY A 17 16.82 1.85 -2.68
N SER A 18 15.52 2.00 -2.87
CA SER A 18 14.96 2.67 -4.04
C SER A 18 14.91 4.17 -3.80
N SER A 19 15.74 4.88 -4.56
CA SER A 19 15.77 6.33 -4.71
C SER A 19 14.36 6.90 -4.91
N ALA A 20 14.03 7.96 -4.18
CA ALA A 20 12.74 8.64 -4.18
C ALA A 20 12.40 9.22 -5.57
N LYS A 21 11.82 8.38 -6.42
CA LYS A 21 11.06 8.77 -7.60
C LYS A 21 9.62 8.95 -7.11
N VAL A 22 9.02 10.11 -7.33
CA VAL A 22 7.59 10.32 -7.02
C VAL A 22 6.82 9.15 -7.64
N PRO A 23 6.09 8.35 -6.84
CA PRO A 23 5.36 7.22 -7.38
C PRO A 23 4.30 7.74 -8.34
N GLU A 24 4.28 7.18 -9.55
CA GLU A 24 3.35 7.57 -10.63
C GLU A 24 1.88 7.53 -10.18
N GLY A 25 1.55 6.77 -9.12
CA GLY A 25 0.22 6.65 -8.55
C GLY A 25 -0.29 7.83 -7.70
N VAL A 26 0.55 8.81 -7.35
CA VAL A 26 0.13 9.99 -6.55
C VAL A 26 0.39 11.33 -7.24
N ALA A 27 1.14 11.33 -8.33
CA ALA A 27 1.48 12.55 -9.07
C ALA A 27 0.24 13.25 -9.63
N GLY A 28 0.09 14.55 -9.38
CA GLY A 28 -1.03 15.35 -9.84
C GLY A 28 -2.31 15.24 -8.99
N ALA A 29 -2.27 14.50 -7.88
CA ALA A 29 -3.36 14.50 -6.91
C ALA A 29 -3.44 15.86 -6.18
N PRO A 30 -4.65 16.36 -5.83
CA PRO A 30 -4.79 17.64 -5.14
C PRO A 30 -4.08 17.68 -3.78
N ASN A 31 -3.87 16.51 -3.17
CA ASN A 31 -3.21 16.29 -1.89
C ASN A 31 -1.83 15.60 -2.03
N GLU A 32 -1.18 15.72 -3.19
CA GLU A 32 0.10 15.03 -3.50
C GLU A 32 1.15 15.18 -2.39
N ALA A 33 1.35 16.41 -1.86
CA ALA A 33 2.32 16.65 -0.80
C ALA A 33 1.98 15.88 0.50
N ALA A 34 0.70 15.76 0.86
CA ALA A 34 0.26 15.00 2.02
C ALA A 34 0.43 13.50 1.80
N LEU A 35 0.16 13.00 0.58
CA LEU A 35 0.37 11.60 0.23
C LEU A 35 1.85 11.22 0.24
N LEU A 36 2.74 12.09 -0.26
CA LEU A 36 4.19 11.88 -0.18
C LEU A 36 4.67 11.83 1.27
N ALA A 37 4.24 12.77 2.11
CA ALA A 37 4.57 12.78 3.53
C ALA A 37 4.04 11.54 4.26
N LEU A 38 2.84 11.06 3.90
CA LEU A 38 2.28 9.83 4.44
C LEU A 38 3.16 8.63 4.09
N MET A 39 3.54 8.49 2.82
CA MET A 39 4.39 7.38 2.36
C MET A 39 5.78 7.40 3.01
N GLU A 40 6.38 8.57 3.16
CA GLU A 40 7.66 8.72 3.85
C GLU A 40 7.55 8.34 5.33
N ARG A 41 6.48 8.79 6.01
CA ARG A 41 6.23 8.50 7.43
C ARG A 41 6.01 7.01 7.68
N THR A 42 5.24 6.33 6.83
CA THR A 42 4.80 4.96 7.09
C THR A 42 5.65 3.91 6.40
N GLY A 43 6.39 4.30 5.36
CA GLY A 43 7.16 3.39 4.49
C GLY A 43 6.29 2.59 3.51
N TYR A 44 4.99 2.87 3.43
CA TYR A 44 4.08 2.18 2.52
C TYR A 44 4.17 2.74 1.09
N SER A 45 4.02 1.88 0.10
CA SER A 45 3.87 2.26 -1.30
C SER A 45 2.45 2.71 -1.62
N MET A 46 2.29 3.52 -2.67
CA MET A 46 0.98 3.90 -3.20
C MET A 46 0.98 3.76 -4.73
N VAL A 47 -0.03 3.08 -5.27
CA VAL A 47 -0.12 2.75 -6.71
C VAL A 47 -1.54 2.99 -7.20
N GLN A 48 -1.68 3.59 -8.39
CA GLN A 48 -2.99 3.79 -9.02
C GLN A 48 -3.15 2.88 -10.25
N GLU A 49 -4.16 2.00 -10.23
CA GLU A 49 -4.43 1.00 -11.27
C GLU A 49 -5.94 0.84 -11.48
N ASN A 50 -6.40 0.85 -12.74
CA ASN A 50 -7.78 0.52 -13.11
C ASN A 50 -8.85 1.30 -12.32
N GLY A 51 -8.61 2.59 -12.05
CA GLY A 51 -9.53 3.42 -11.26
C GLY A 51 -9.52 3.12 -9.77
N GLN A 52 -8.44 2.54 -9.25
CA GLN A 52 -8.22 2.33 -7.81
C GLN A 52 -6.88 2.93 -7.43
N ARG A 53 -6.83 3.68 -6.34
CA ARG A 53 -5.58 4.05 -5.68
C ARG A 53 -5.40 3.18 -4.45
N LYS A 54 -4.30 2.43 -4.44
CA LYS A 54 -4.00 1.41 -3.42
C LYS A 54 -2.87 1.93 -2.55
N TYR A 55 -3.10 1.98 -1.25
CA TYR A 55 -2.09 2.22 -0.23
C TYR A 55 -1.69 0.88 0.38
N GLY A 56 -0.39 0.57 0.30
CA GLY A 56 0.14 -0.72 0.73
C GLY A 56 -0.01 -1.82 -0.31
N GLY A 57 -0.51 -2.96 0.15
CA GLY A 57 -0.32 -4.27 -0.47
C GLY A 57 0.03 -5.20 0.68
N PRO A 58 1.32 -5.49 0.93
CA PRO A 58 1.79 -5.88 2.26
C PRO A 58 2.34 -4.67 3.05
N PRO A 59 2.22 -4.66 4.39
CA PRO A 59 2.95 -3.72 5.24
C PRO A 59 4.48 -3.78 5.06
N PRO A 60 5.24 -2.71 5.33
CA PRO A 60 6.71 -2.73 5.25
C PRO A 60 7.32 -3.81 6.14
N GLY A 61 8.14 -4.70 5.57
CA GLY A 61 8.72 -5.83 6.32
C GLY A 61 7.70 -6.91 6.70
N TRP A 62 6.61 -7.06 5.95
CA TRP A 62 5.67 -8.17 6.14
C TRP A 62 6.22 -9.46 5.53
N GLU A 63 6.35 -10.49 6.36
CA GLU A 63 6.83 -11.84 5.97
C GLU A 63 5.71 -12.89 6.02
N GLY A 64 4.50 -12.49 6.38
CA GLY A 64 3.34 -13.39 6.51
C GLY A 64 2.64 -13.69 5.18
N PRO A 65 1.72 -14.67 5.16
CA PRO A 65 0.85 -14.86 4.01
C PRO A 65 -0.07 -13.64 3.81
N HIS A 66 -0.62 -13.52 2.61
CA HIS A 66 -1.70 -12.56 2.36
C HIS A 66 -2.93 -12.90 3.23
N PRO A 67 -3.67 -11.90 3.76
CA PRO A 67 -4.92 -12.13 4.47
C PRO A 67 -5.90 -12.94 3.62
N GLN A 68 -6.65 -13.81 4.29
CA GLN A 68 -7.65 -14.63 3.62
C GLN A 68 -8.85 -13.78 3.16
N ARG A 69 -9.61 -14.30 2.19
CA ARG A 69 -10.87 -13.68 1.77
C ARG A 69 -11.80 -13.52 2.98
N GLY A 70 -12.42 -12.36 3.10
CA GLY A 70 -13.30 -12.01 4.22
C GLY A 70 -12.60 -11.24 5.36
N CYS A 71 -11.28 -11.06 5.30
CA CYS A 71 -10.54 -10.16 6.20
C CYS A 71 -10.55 -8.69 5.73
N GLU A 72 -11.56 -8.29 4.97
CA GLU A 72 -11.69 -6.96 4.38
C GLU A 72 -12.93 -6.25 4.94
N VAL A 73 -12.84 -4.94 5.11
CA VAL A 73 -13.97 -4.09 5.50
C VAL A 73 -14.28 -3.14 4.35
N PHE A 74 -15.57 -2.99 4.04
CA PHE A 74 -16.04 -2.02 3.05
C PHE A 74 -16.61 -0.80 3.74
N VAL A 75 -16.08 0.37 3.39
CA VAL A 75 -16.52 1.64 3.94
C VAL A 75 -17.10 2.45 2.78
N GLY A 76 -18.39 2.73 2.83
CA GLY A 76 -19.08 3.53 1.83
C GLY A 76 -19.47 4.91 2.37
N LYS A 77 -19.99 5.76 1.48
CA LYS A 77 -20.41 7.13 1.78
C LYS A 77 -19.25 8.00 2.31
N ILE A 78 -18.03 7.71 1.87
CA ILE A 78 -16.88 8.58 2.11
C ILE A 78 -17.12 9.90 1.35
N PRO A 79 -16.93 11.07 1.97
CA PRO A 79 -16.98 12.36 1.26
C PRO A 79 -15.98 12.39 0.09
N ARG A 80 -16.36 13.01 -1.03
CA ARG A 80 -15.57 12.99 -2.29
C ARG A 80 -14.24 13.77 -2.23
N ASP A 81 -14.03 14.50 -1.15
CA ASP A 81 -12.86 15.30 -0.82
C ASP A 81 -11.96 14.66 0.24
N VAL A 82 -12.37 13.53 0.82
CA VAL A 82 -11.58 12.77 1.80
C VAL A 82 -10.74 11.69 1.11
N TYR A 83 -9.45 11.63 1.41
CA TYR A 83 -8.49 10.73 0.75
C TYR A 83 -7.63 9.98 1.77
N GLU A 84 -6.62 9.25 1.29
CA GLU A 84 -5.79 8.34 2.07
C GLU A 84 -5.01 9.05 3.18
N ASP A 85 -4.62 10.31 3.01
CA ASP A 85 -3.96 11.11 4.04
C ASP A 85 -4.84 11.32 5.28
N GLU A 86 -6.16 11.34 5.12
CA GLU A 86 -7.13 11.43 6.22
C GLU A 86 -7.64 10.05 6.66
N LEU A 87 -7.83 9.12 5.73
CA LEU A 87 -8.37 7.78 6.02
C LEU A 87 -7.35 6.89 6.74
N VAL A 88 -6.08 6.92 6.33
CA VAL A 88 -5.03 6.06 6.89
C VAL A 88 -4.84 6.31 8.39
N PRO A 89 -4.71 7.56 8.88
CA PRO A 89 -4.65 7.85 10.32
C PRO A 89 -5.82 7.29 11.15
N VAL A 90 -7.03 7.24 10.58
CA VAL A 90 -8.21 6.72 11.25
C VAL A 90 -8.13 5.19 11.39
N PHE A 91 -7.79 4.50 10.30
CA PHE A 91 -7.75 3.03 10.32
C PHE A 91 -6.48 2.48 10.99
N GLU A 92 -5.35 3.19 10.92
CA GLU A 92 -4.10 2.77 11.58
C GLU A 92 -4.23 2.78 13.10
N ALA A 93 -5.16 3.57 13.66
CA ALA A 93 -5.48 3.57 15.09
C ALA A 93 -6.13 2.26 15.58
N VAL A 94 -6.79 1.51 14.69
CA VAL A 94 -7.41 0.21 15.02
C VAL A 94 -6.38 -0.91 14.92
N GLY A 95 -5.46 -0.82 13.96
CA GLY A 95 -4.42 -1.81 13.76
C GLY A 95 -3.63 -1.58 12.48
N ARG A 96 -2.63 -2.45 12.24
CA ARG A 96 -1.77 -2.36 11.08
C ARG A 96 -2.55 -2.64 9.80
N ILE A 97 -2.64 -1.65 8.92
CA ILE A 97 -3.34 -1.75 7.64
C ILE A 97 -2.51 -2.64 6.70
N TYR A 98 -3.15 -3.66 6.13
CA TYR A 98 -2.54 -4.49 5.08
C TYR A 98 -2.54 -3.76 3.73
N GLU A 99 -3.74 -3.46 3.27
CA GLU A 99 -4.00 -2.71 2.04
C GLU A 99 -5.23 -1.82 2.26
N LEU A 100 -5.20 -0.59 1.75
CA LEU A 100 -6.36 0.27 1.60
C LEU A 100 -6.54 0.55 0.11
N ARG A 101 -7.76 0.40 -0.40
CA ARG A 101 -8.11 0.68 -1.79
C ARG A 101 -9.17 1.76 -1.81
N LEU A 102 -8.87 2.91 -2.42
CA LEU A 102 -9.82 3.98 -2.66
C LEU A 102 -10.20 3.96 -4.13
N MET A 103 -11.49 3.88 -4.42
CA MET A 103 -11.97 3.90 -5.80
C MET A 103 -11.97 5.32 -6.33
N MET A 104 -11.37 5.53 -7.50
CA MET A 104 -11.15 6.83 -8.13
C MET A 104 -11.92 6.93 -9.44
N ASP A 105 -12.50 8.10 -9.71
CA ASP A 105 -13.05 8.48 -11.00
C ASP A 105 -11.95 9.06 -11.91
N PHE A 106 -12.22 9.14 -13.22
CA PHE A 106 -11.28 9.71 -14.20
C PHE A 106 -10.98 11.20 -13.99
N ASP A 107 -11.83 11.90 -13.25
CA ASP A 107 -11.64 13.31 -12.89
C ASP A 107 -10.75 13.51 -11.64
N GLY A 108 -10.20 12.41 -11.10
CA GLY A 108 -9.31 12.42 -9.95
C GLY A 108 -10.02 12.46 -8.59
N LYS A 109 -11.36 12.49 -8.56
CA LYS A 109 -12.13 12.41 -7.30
C LYS A 109 -12.31 10.98 -6.85
N ASN A 110 -12.47 10.76 -5.55
CA ASN A 110 -12.88 9.46 -5.06
C ASN A 110 -14.37 9.18 -5.37
N ARG A 111 -14.73 7.90 -5.42
CA ARG A 111 -16.09 7.40 -5.72
C ARG A 111 -16.95 7.19 -4.47
N GLY A 112 -16.42 7.57 -3.30
CA GLY A 112 -17.08 7.45 -2.00
C GLY A 112 -16.99 6.06 -1.36
N TYR A 113 -16.11 5.19 -1.84
CA TYR A 113 -15.83 3.85 -1.32
C TYR A 113 -14.49 3.29 -1.80
#